data_AF-A0A9P9F792-F1
#
_entry.id   AF-A0A9P9F792-F1
#
_cell.length_a   1.000
_cell.length_b   1.000
_cell.length_c   1.000
_cell.angle_alpha   90.00
_cell.angle_beta   90.00
_cell.angle_gamma   90.00
#
_symmetry.space_group_name_H-M   'P 1'
#
loop_
_entity.id
_entity.type
_entity.pdbx_description
1 polymer ?
#
loop_
_entity_poly.entity_id
_entity_poly.type
_entity_poly.pdbx_seq_one_letter_code
_entity_poly.pdbx_strand_id
1 'polypeptide(L)'
;MAHLTESDILAALDSYRAHIGEVSHRAMSTMIPAIEAACEEDPGIAEEMSEEEVEECRILYLELILGFDRSETQPPIERPSDILTHWDAIAEQVTLNGTMVHADTERRATKREMYRSAILDGLGRFECPTGQWAFPPDLEILIQHVDSLEGHGWYQLRDRGGLVFWVGWGSVGALETYERVQRRVMSRQDILAEALLSDLARDKYEMAGGWRCGTAVKSCVYVVYSRPRSTDTEDKNQGWSWRYIACFGGSGDYIFDDIVAVLDWLKHLDGPDEQAIEVYAEDVFAV
;
A
#
# COMPACT_ATOMS: atom_id res chain seq x y z
N MET A 1 14.34 -15.16 18.76
CA MET A 1 13.04 -14.53 18.44
C MET A 1 11.99 -15.62 18.35
N ALA A 2 10.80 -15.39 18.90
CA ALA A 2 9.66 -16.27 18.64
C ALA A 2 9.36 -16.20 17.13
N HIS A 3 9.15 -17.35 16.49
CA HIS A 3 8.68 -17.35 15.12
C HIS A 3 7.24 -16.85 15.12
N LEU A 4 6.95 -15.79 14.36
CA LEU A 4 5.58 -15.36 14.11
C LEU A 4 4.79 -16.51 13.52
N THR A 5 3.59 -16.72 14.04
CA THR A 5 2.65 -17.68 13.49
C THR A 5 1.76 -17.02 12.46
N GLU A 6 1.15 -17.83 11.59
CA GLU A 6 0.11 -17.37 10.68
C GLU A 6 -1.01 -16.63 11.42
N SER A 7 -1.42 -17.14 12.59
CA SER A 7 -2.44 -16.50 13.42
C SER A 7 -2.04 -15.10 13.90
N ASP A 8 -0.76 -14.86 14.19
CA ASP A 8 -0.28 -13.54 14.64
C ASP A 8 -0.37 -12.53 13.50
N ILE A 9 0.02 -12.94 12.30
CA ILE A 9 -0.01 -12.11 11.09
C ILE A 9 -1.46 -11.78 10.71
N LEU A 10 -2.36 -12.76 10.74
CA LEU A 10 -3.77 -12.55 10.43
C LEU A 10 -4.46 -11.65 11.47
N ALA A 11 -4.19 -11.84 12.76
CA ALA A 11 -4.71 -10.97 13.80
C ALA A 11 -4.21 -9.52 13.65
N ALA A 12 -2.94 -9.33 13.27
CA ALA A 12 -2.38 -8.00 13.00
C ALA A 12 -3.02 -7.36 11.75
N LEU A 13 -3.24 -8.15 10.69
CA LEU A 13 -3.89 -7.70 9.46
C LEU A 13 -5.35 -7.29 9.69
N ASP A 14 -6.10 -8.06 10.48
CA ASP A 14 -7.49 -7.75 10.82
C ASP A 14 -7.56 -6.48 11.69
N SER A 15 -6.67 -6.36 12.67
CA SER A 15 -6.55 -5.13 13.48
C SER A 15 -6.19 -3.92 12.62
N TYR A 16 -5.31 -4.10 11.64
CA TYR A 16 -4.95 -3.06 10.67
C TYR A 16 -6.15 -2.62 9.84
N ARG A 17 -6.80 -3.56 9.15
CA ARG A 17 -7.98 -3.29 8.30
C ARG A 17 -9.11 -2.63 9.07
N ALA A 18 -9.38 -3.08 10.30
CA ALA A 18 -10.40 -2.49 11.15
C ALA A 18 -10.09 -1.03 11.47
N HIS A 19 -8.84 -0.72 11.84
CA HIS A 19 -8.43 0.64 12.17
C HIS A 19 -8.51 1.59 10.96
N ILE A 20 -7.90 1.20 9.82
CA ILE A 20 -7.94 2.03 8.61
C ILE A 20 -9.37 2.16 8.09
N GLY A 21 -10.12 1.06 8.09
CA GLY A 21 -11.52 1.05 7.65
C GLY A 21 -12.40 1.98 8.49
N GLU A 22 -12.20 2.05 9.81
CA GLU A 22 -12.96 2.97 10.66
C GLU A 22 -12.67 4.45 10.33
N VAL A 23 -11.39 4.79 10.14
CA VAL A 23 -10.94 6.14 9.74
C VAL A 23 -11.54 6.52 8.38
N SER A 24 -11.37 5.65 7.38
CA SER A 24 -11.90 5.88 6.04
C SER A 24 -13.42 5.95 6.02
N HIS A 25 -14.12 5.14 6.82
CA HIS A 25 -15.59 5.19 6.87
C HIS A 25 -16.07 6.53 7.40
N ARG A 26 -15.46 7.08 8.45
CA ARG A 26 -15.81 8.41 8.99
C ARG A 26 -15.58 9.51 7.96
N ALA A 27 -14.45 9.46 7.27
CA ALA A 27 -14.15 10.41 6.21
C ALA A 27 -15.13 10.31 5.03
N MET A 28 -15.42 9.11 4.53
CA MET A 28 -16.39 8.88 3.46
C MET A 28 -17.81 9.30 3.87
N SER A 29 -18.18 9.09 5.13
CA SER A 29 -19.46 9.56 5.68
C SER A 29 -19.59 11.09 5.68
N THR A 30 -18.47 11.82 5.59
CA THR A 30 -18.44 13.28 5.47
C THR A 30 -18.36 13.71 4.00
N MET A 31 -17.50 13.06 3.20
CA MET A 31 -17.26 13.41 1.80
C MET A 31 -18.44 13.13 0.88
N ILE A 32 -19.04 11.95 1.00
CA ILE A 32 -20.08 11.50 0.06
C ILE A 32 -21.29 12.45 0.05
N PRO A 33 -21.84 12.87 1.21
CA PRO A 33 -22.89 13.88 1.22
C PRO A 33 -22.47 15.21 0.58
N ALA A 34 -21.22 15.64 0.76
CA ALA A 34 -20.72 16.87 0.15
C ALA A 34 -20.59 16.75 -1.39
N ILE A 35 -20.11 15.61 -1.89
CA ILE A 35 -20.05 15.31 -3.33
C ILE A 35 -21.47 15.31 -3.93
N GLU A 36 -22.43 14.70 -3.24
CA GLU A 36 -23.83 14.65 -3.67
C GLU A 36 -24.52 16.02 -3.60
N ALA A 37 -24.08 16.93 -2.73
CA ALA A 37 -24.60 18.28 -2.60
C ALA A 37 -23.93 19.32 -3.52
N ALA A 38 -22.81 18.99 -4.17
CA ALA A 38 -21.99 19.92 -4.95
C ALA A 38 -22.74 20.79 -5.98
N CYS A 39 -23.85 20.31 -6.56
CA CYS A 39 -24.67 21.10 -7.50
C CYS A 39 -25.47 22.23 -6.82
N GLU A 40 -25.80 22.09 -5.54
CA GLU A 40 -26.64 23.06 -4.83
C GLU A 40 -25.88 24.34 -4.51
N GLU A 41 -24.55 24.29 -4.50
CA GLU A 41 -23.67 25.39 -4.12
C GLU A 41 -23.25 26.30 -5.29
N ASP A 42 -23.27 25.79 -6.53
CA ASP A 42 -23.05 26.58 -7.75
C ASP A 42 -24.03 26.18 -8.88
N PRO A 43 -25.25 26.74 -8.91
CA PRO A 43 -26.26 26.37 -9.88
C PRO A 43 -25.87 26.70 -11.34
N GLY A 44 -24.92 27.62 -11.56
CA GLY A 44 -24.49 28.00 -12.90
C GLY A 44 -23.76 26.88 -13.65
N ILE A 45 -23.14 25.94 -12.93
CA ILE A 45 -22.43 24.79 -13.50
C ILE A 45 -23.43 23.67 -13.85
N ALA A 46 -24.42 23.42 -12.98
CA ALA A 46 -25.39 22.34 -13.15
C ALA A 46 -26.52 22.67 -14.15
N GLU A 47 -26.84 23.94 -14.37
CA GLU A 47 -27.91 24.37 -15.30
C GLU A 47 -27.65 23.98 -16.77
N GLU A 48 -26.39 23.69 -17.13
CA GLU A 48 -26.00 23.27 -18.48
C GLU A 48 -25.92 21.74 -18.66
N MET A 49 -26.10 20.97 -17.58
CA MET A 49 -25.92 19.51 -17.55
C MET A 49 -27.23 18.78 -17.25
N SER A 50 -27.40 17.59 -17.82
CA SER A 50 -28.47 16.65 -17.44
C SER A 50 -28.19 16.00 -16.08
N GLU A 51 -29.23 15.46 -15.43
CA GLU A 51 -29.09 14.73 -14.15
C GLU A 51 -28.12 13.54 -14.26
N GLU A 52 -28.07 12.88 -15.43
CA GLU A 52 -27.16 11.76 -15.71
C GLU A 52 -25.70 12.24 -15.79
N GLU A 53 -25.44 13.36 -16.47
CA GLU A 53 -24.09 13.94 -16.56
C GLU A 53 -23.59 14.43 -15.19
N VAL A 54 -24.48 14.99 -14.37
CA VAL A 54 -24.17 15.39 -12.99
C VAL A 54 -23.75 14.18 -12.14
N GLU A 55 -24.52 13.10 -12.18
CA GLU A 55 -24.21 11.89 -11.43
C GLU A 55 -22.89 11.26 -11.91
N GLU A 56 -22.66 11.25 -13.23
CA GLU A 56 -21.43 10.77 -13.83
C GLU A 56 -20.20 11.55 -13.34
N CYS A 57 -20.24 12.89 -13.30
CA CYS A 57 -19.15 13.71 -12.76
C CYS A 57 -18.86 13.39 -11.29
N ARG A 58 -19.89 13.19 -10.47
CA ARG A 58 -19.71 12.81 -9.05
C ARG A 58 -18.99 11.48 -8.91
N ILE A 59 -19.34 10.50 -9.75
CA ILE A 59 -18.70 9.20 -9.74
C ILE A 59 -17.26 9.30 -10.26
N LEU A 60 -17.01 10.04 -11.35
CA LEU A 60 -15.66 10.25 -11.87
C LEU A 60 -14.75 10.97 -10.86
N TYR A 61 -15.29 11.94 -10.11
CA TYR A 61 -14.57 12.58 -9.01
C TYR A 61 -14.22 11.60 -7.91
N LEU A 62 -15.15 10.70 -7.56
CA LEU A 62 -14.92 9.66 -6.56
C LEU A 62 -13.89 8.62 -7.03
N GLU A 63 -13.97 8.18 -8.29
CA GLU A 63 -12.97 7.33 -8.94
C GLU A 63 -11.59 7.98 -8.92
N LEU A 64 -11.52 9.28 -9.17
CA LEU A 64 -10.28 10.04 -9.14
C LEU A 64 -9.71 10.13 -7.71
N ILE A 65 -10.54 10.44 -6.71
CA ILE A 65 -10.10 10.51 -5.31
C ILE A 65 -9.59 9.16 -4.83
N LEU A 66 -10.33 8.09 -5.09
CA LEU A 66 -10.07 6.77 -4.52
C LEU A 66 -9.16 5.89 -5.39
N GLY A 67 -8.97 6.23 -6.66
CA GLY A 67 -8.09 5.53 -7.60
C GLY A 67 -8.59 4.14 -7.98
N PHE A 68 -9.90 4.02 -8.24
CA PHE A 68 -10.52 2.77 -8.68
C PHE A 68 -11.25 2.95 -10.01
N ASP A 69 -11.56 1.82 -10.64
CA ASP A 69 -12.47 1.74 -11.79
C ASP A 69 -13.76 1.10 -11.28
N ARG A 70 -14.90 1.82 -11.33
CA ARG A 70 -16.17 1.30 -10.81
C ARG A 70 -16.62 0.02 -11.52
N SER A 71 -16.18 -0.21 -12.77
CA SER A 71 -16.51 -1.42 -13.51
C SER A 71 -15.82 -2.68 -12.94
N GLU A 72 -14.78 -2.50 -12.13
CA GLU A 72 -14.09 -3.58 -11.44
C GLU A 72 -14.68 -3.89 -10.05
N THR A 73 -15.63 -3.08 -9.58
CA THR A 73 -16.26 -3.25 -8.25
C THR A 73 -17.45 -4.20 -8.27
N GLN A 74 -17.61 -4.94 -7.17
CA GLN A 74 -18.71 -5.88 -6.92
C GLN A 74 -19.30 -5.62 -5.52
N PRO A 75 -20.50 -5.04 -5.39
CA PRO A 75 -21.39 -4.61 -6.47
C PRO A 75 -20.83 -3.39 -7.24
N PRO A 76 -21.32 -3.12 -8.47
CA PRO A 76 -21.00 -1.88 -9.16
C PRO A 76 -21.41 -0.65 -8.36
N ILE A 77 -20.60 0.40 -8.41
CA ILE A 77 -20.91 1.71 -7.84
C ILE A 77 -21.63 2.54 -8.91
N GLU A 78 -22.92 2.78 -8.71
CA GLU A 78 -23.77 3.57 -9.59
C GLU A 78 -23.99 4.99 -9.05
N ARG A 79 -23.75 5.23 -7.76
CA ARG A 79 -23.84 6.53 -7.09
C ARG A 79 -22.81 6.62 -5.95
N PRO A 80 -22.36 7.82 -5.54
CA PRO A 80 -21.43 7.98 -4.42
C PRO A 80 -21.85 7.26 -3.14
N SER A 81 -23.14 7.33 -2.76
CA SER A 81 -23.71 6.64 -1.60
C SER A 81 -23.54 5.11 -1.59
N ASP A 82 -23.30 4.47 -2.73
CA ASP A 82 -23.16 3.01 -2.82
C ASP A 82 -21.92 2.52 -2.07
N ILE A 83 -20.88 3.35 -1.94
CA ILE A 83 -19.69 3.03 -1.13
C ILE A 83 -20.07 2.77 0.32
N LEU A 84 -20.90 3.63 0.92
CA LEU A 84 -21.32 3.47 2.32
C LEU A 84 -22.34 2.35 2.46
N THR A 85 -23.25 2.23 1.49
CA THR A 85 -24.28 1.19 1.47
C THR A 85 -23.67 -0.22 1.38
N HIS A 86 -22.57 -0.35 0.64
CA HIS A 86 -21.88 -1.61 0.39
C HIS A 86 -20.48 -1.65 0.98
N TRP A 87 -20.25 -0.93 2.08
CA TRP A 87 -18.94 -0.72 2.69
C TRP A 87 -18.11 -2.00 2.84
N ASP A 88 -18.70 -3.04 3.45
CA ASP A 88 -18.00 -4.29 3.73
C ASP A 88 -17.49 -5.00 2.46
N ALA A 89 -18.17 -4.82 1.32
CA ALA A 89 -17.76 -5.37 0.05
C ALA A 89 -16.77 -4.45 -0.68
N ILE A 90 -17.06 -3.14 -0.70
CA ILE A 90 -16.33 -2.16 -1.50
C ILE A 90 -14.99 -1.78 -0.87
N ALA A 91 -14.93 -1.64 0.46
CA ALA A 91 -13.78 -1.04 1.12
C ALA A 91 -12.45 -1.76 0.83
N GLU A 92 -12.49 -3.09 0.68
CA GLU A 92 -11.31 -3.89 0.34
C GLU A 92 -10.99 -3.89 -1.16
N GLN A 93 -11.97 -3.61 -2.03
CA GLN A 93 -11.75 -3.54 -3.48
C GLN A 93 -11.10 -2.23 -3.88
N VAL A 94 -11.40 -1.15 -3.13
CA VAL A 94 -10.90 0.21 -3.40
C VAL A 94 -9.96 0.71 -2.31
N THR A 95 -9.34 -0.18 -1.53
CA THR A 95 -8.29 0.12 -0.54
C THR A 95 -8.67 1.04 0.64
N LEU A 96 -9.97 1.25 0.89
CA LEU A 96 -10.46 2.04 2.02
C LEU A 96 -10.18 1.41 3.38
N ASN A 97 -9.85 0.12 3.45
CA ASN A 97 -9.35 -0.54 4.67
C ASN A 97 -7.82 -0.70 4.68
N GLY A 98 -7.09 0.00 3.80
CA GLY A 98 -5.64 -0.10 3.67
C GLY A 98 -5.14 -1.35 2.96
N THR A 99 -6.04 -2.17 2.41
CA THR A 99 -5.67 -3.37 1.65
C THR A 99 -6.48 -3.45 0.37
N MET A 100 -5.88 -3.99 -0.69
CA MET A 100 -6.63 -4.31 -1.90
C MET A 100 -6.81 -5.81 -2.05
N VAL A 101 -8.02 -6.25 -2.40
CA VAL A 101 -8.29 -7.64 -2.80
C VAL A 101 -9.16 -7.67 -4.05
N HIS A 102 -8.62 -8.25 -5.12
CA HIS A 102 -9.38 -8.51 -6.34
C HIS A 102 -10.36 -9.68 -6.14
N ALA A 103 -11.50 -9.61 -6.82
CA ALA A 103 -12.52 -10.67 -6.75
C ALA A 103 -12.06 -12.00 -7.42
N ASP A 104 -11.20 -11.94 -8.44
CA ASP A 104 -10.75 -13.10 -9.22
C ASP A 104 -9.64 -13.89 -8.48
N THR A 105 -10.05 -14.93 -7.76
CA THR A 105 -9.16 -15.76 -6.93
C THR A 105 -8.12 -16.55 -7.72
N GLU A 106 -8.42 -16.99 -8.95
CA GLU A 106 -7.49 -17.75 -9.80
C GLU A 106 -6.40 -16.83 -10.36
N ARG A 107 -6.81 -15.65 -10.85
CA ARG A 107 -5.87 -14.61 -11.28
C ARG A 107 -4.96 -14.22 -10.12
N ARG A 108 -5.50 -14.04 -8.91
CA ARG A 108 -4.69 -13.73 -7.72
C ARG A 108 -3.63 -14.78 -7.45
N ALA A 109 -3.99 -16.06 -7.42
CA ALA A 109 -3.03 -17.15 -7.19
C ALA A 109 -1.90 -17.15 -8.23
N THR A 110 -2.24 -16.98 -9.51
CA THR A 110 -1.27 -16.89 -10.61
C THR A 110 -0.33 -15.69 -10.42
N LYS A 111 -0.87 -14.51 -10.11
CA LYS A 111 -0.08 -13.29 -9.92
C LYS A 111 0.86 -13.35 -8.73
N ARG A 112 0.44 -13.96 -7.62
CA ARG A 112 1.31 -14.17 -6.45
C ARG A 112 2.52 -15.03 -6.79
N GLU A 113 2.30 -16.15 -7.49
CA GLU A 113 3.41 -17.02 -7.90
C GLU A 113 4.35 -16.31 -8.88
N MET A 114 3.81 -15.53 -9.82
CA MET A 114 4.62 -14.71 -10.72
C MET A 114 5.45 -13.66 -9.96
N TYR A 115 4.87 -12.99 -8.95
CA TYR A 115 5.61 -12.03 -8.12
C TYR A 115 6.77 -12.71 -7.40
N ARG A 116 6.48 -13.79 -6.68
CA ARG A 116 7.43 -14.58 -5.91
C ARG A 116 8.57 -15.08 -6.80
N SER A 117 8.24 -15.67 -7.94
CA SER A 117 9.22 -16.16 -8.92
C SER A 117 10.10 -15.03 -9.45
N ALA A 118 9.53 -13.88 -9.83
CA ALA A 118 10.30 -12.74 -10.32
C ALA A 118 11.29 -12.20 -9.29
N ILE A 119 10.90 -12.15 -8.01
CA ILE A 119 11.79 -11.73 -6.93
C ILE A 119 12.92 -12.74 -6.73
N LEU A 120 12.61 -14.04 -6.63
CA LEU A 120 13.62 -15.08 -6.43
C LEU A 120 14.61 -15.18 -7.60
N ASP A 121 14.12 -15.08 -8.84
CA ASP A 121 14.96 -15.03 -10.04
C ASP A 121 15.84 -13.79 -10.07
N GLY A 122 15.27 -12.63 -9.68
CA GLY A 122 16.03 -11.39 -9.57
C GLY A 122 17.13 -11.45 -8.53
N LEU A 123 16.86 -12.08 -7.37
CA LEU A 123 17.81 -12.27 -6.28
C LEU A 123 18.88 -13.29 -6.66
N GLY A 124 18.53 -14.32 -7.43
CA GLY A 124 19.44 -15.34 -7.96
C GLY A 124 20.59 -14.81 -8.81
N ARG A 125 20.53 -13.53 -9.22
CA ARG A 125 21.64 -12.81 -9.86
C ARG A 125 22.77 -12.44 -8.89
N PHE A 126 22.53 -12.54 -7.59
CA PHE A 126 23.45 -12.16 -6.52
C PHE A 126 23.75 -13.34 -5.60
N GLU A 127 24.93 -13.34 -4.98
CA GLU A 127 25.33 -14.36 -4.01
C GLU A 127 24.47 -14.27 -2.74
N CYS A 128 23.88 -15.41 -2.34
CA CYS A 128 23.16 -15.52 -1.08
C CYS A 128 24.14 -15.91 0.04
N PRO A 129 24.26 -15.14 1.14
CA PRO A 129 25.19 -15.46 2.23
C PRO A 129 24.93 -16.80 2.91
N THR A 130 23.71 -17.33 2.81
CA THR A 130 23.27 -18.60 3.38
C THR A 130 23.14 -19.71 2.33
N GLY A 131 23.59 -19.46 1.09
CA GLY A 131 23.62 -20.42 0.00
C GLY A 131 22.44 -20.30 -0.98
N GLN A 132 21.20 -20.20 -0.47
CA GLN A 132 20.02 -20.12 -1.33
C GLN A 132 19.05 -19.03 -0.85
N TRP A 133 18.59 -18.21 -1.80
CA TRP A 133 17.53 -17.23 -1.56
C TRP A 133 16.20 -17.92 -1.27
N ALA A 134 15.49 -17.41 -0.28
CA ALA A 134 14.13 -17.82 0.06
C ALA A 134 13.28 -16.57 0.28
N PHE A 135 12.01 -16.62 -0.09
CA PHE A 135 11.08 -15.51 0.09
C PHE A 135 10.79 -15.29 1.61
N PRO A 136 10.53 -14.06 2.09
CA PRO A 136 10.21 -13.82 3.49
C PRO A 136 8.97 -14.62 3.92
N PRO A 137 9.06 -15.50 4.94
CA PRO A 137 7.95 -16.38 5.31
C PRO A 137 6.70 -15.64 5.79
N ASP A 138 6.87 -14.53 6.48
CA ASP A 138 5.79 -13.68 6.98
C ASP A 138 5.10 -12.89 5.85
N LEU A 139 5.88 -12.38 4.89
CA LEU A 139 5.32 -11.79 3.67
C LEU A 139 4.59 -12.82 2.81
N GLU A 140 5.12 -14.05 2.70
CA GLU A 140 4.47 -15.16 1.98
C GLU A 140 3.06 -15.45 2.54
N ILE A 141 2.88 -15.36 3.86
CA ILE A 141 1.57 -15.46 4.50
C ILE A 141 0.73 -14.24 4.11
N LEU A 142 1.21 -13.02 4.35
CA LEU A 142 0.46 -11.80 4.07
C LEU A 142 -0.11 -11.76 2.65
N ILE A 143 0.72 -12.01 1.63
CA ILE A 143 0.31 -11.88 0.23
C ILE A 143 -0.76 -12.90 -0.18
N GLN A 144 -0.99 -13.98 0.59
CA GLN A 144 -2.11 -14.90 0.33
C GLN A 144 -3.47 -14.23 0.60
N HIS A 145 -3.50 -13.23 1.47
CA HIS A 145 -4.71 -12.57 1.92
C HIS A 145 -4.96 -11.23 1.25
N VAL A 146 -3.92 -10.55 0.75
CA VAL A 146 -4.00 -9.21 0.13
C VAL A 146 -3.22 -9.15 -1.19
N ASP A 147 -3.66 -8.28 -2.09
CA ASP A 147 -3.00 -8.01 -3.38
C ASP A 147 -2.21 -6.68 -3.38
N SER A 148 -2.49 -5.81 -2.40
CA SER A 148 -1.76 -4.59 -2.08
C SER A 148 -1.89 -4.28 -0.58
N LEU A 149 -0.86 -3.66 -0.01
CA LEU A 149 -0.87 -3.12 1.36
C LEU A 149 -0.51 -1.63 1.32
N GLU A 150 -1.46 -0.81 1.74
CA GLU A 150 -1.42 0.64 1.55
C GLU A 150 -1.80 1.32 2.85
N GLY A 151 -1.06 2.35 3.25
CA GLY A 151 -1.33 3.14 4.44
C GLY A 151 -2.60 3.99 4.32
N HIS A 152 -2.74 4.94 5.22
CA HIS A 152 -3.78 5.95 5.14
C HIS A 152 -3.58 6.80 3.88
N GLY A 153 -4.56 6.78 2.97
CA GLY A 153 -4.50 7.64 1.78
C GLY A 153 -5.39 7.18 0.63
N TRP A 154 -6.35 8.02 0.28
CA TRP A 154 -7.06 7.96 -1.01
C TRP A 154 -6.11 8.39 -2.12
N TYR A 155 -6.24 7.83 -3.32
CA TYR A 155 -5.36 8.08 -4.47
C TYR A 155 -4.90 9.54 -4.66
N GLN A 156 -5.81 10.53 -4.61
CA GLN A 156 -5.42 11.95 -4.70
C GLN A 156 -4.64 12.48 -3.49
N LEU A 157 -4.87 11.92 -2.30
CA LEU A 157 -4.10 12.23 -1.09
C LEU A 157 -2.81 11.40 -0.99
N ARG A 158 -2.69 10.31 -1.76
CA ARG A 158 -1.44 9.52 -1.83
C ARG A 158 -0.31 10.38 -2.38
N ASP A 159 -0.58 11.20 -3.39
CA ASP A 159 0.39 12.15 -3.94
C ASP A 159 0.74 13.31 -2.99
N ARG A 160 0.02 13.45 -1.86
CA ARG A 160 0.27 14.45 -0.82
C ARG A 160 0.87 13.88 0.48
N GLY A 161 1.04 12.57 0.60
CA GLY A 161 1.68 11.97 1.78
C GLY A 161 1.45 10.47 2.00
N GLY A 162 0.54 9.84 1.25
CA GLY A 162 0.23 8.42 1.44
C GLY A 162 1.38 7.48 1.10
N LEU A 163 1.47 6.38 1.85
CA LEU A 163 2.46 5.33 1.67
C LEU A 163 1.80 4.09 1.09
N VAL A 164 2.29 3.62 -0.06
CA VAL A 164 2.02 2.26 -0.50
C VAL A 164 3.16 1.38 -0.05
N PHE A 165 2.94 0.56 0.97
CA PHE A 165 3.98 -0.30 1.54
C PHE A 165 4.39 -1.39 0.56
N TRP A 166 3.39 -2.01 -0.07
CA TRP A 166 3.59 -3.05 -1.05
C TRP A 166 2.52 -2.96 -2.11
N VAL A 167 2.94 -2.64 -3.33
CA VAL A 167 2.13 -2.93 -4.51
C VAL A 167 2.54 -4.32 -4.97
N GLY A 168 1.64 -5.28 -4.80
CA GLY A 168 1.77 -6.57 -5.47
C GLY A 168 1.58 -6.39 -6.98
N TRP A 169 0.57 -7.06 -7.53
CA TRP A 169 0.13 -6.84 -8.91
C TRP A 169 -1.12 -5.95 -9.00
N GLY A 170 -1.53 -5.37 -7.88
CA GLY A 170 -2.81 -4.72 -7.72
C GLY A 170 -2.70 -3.23 -7.42
N SER A 171 -2.37 -2.42 -8.42
CA SER A 171 -3.06 -1.14 -8.50
C SER A 171 -3.84 -1.15 -9.80
N VAL A 172 -5.08 -0.66 -9.76
CA VAL A 172 -5.86 -0.40 -10.97
C VAL A 172 -4.98 0.40 -11.93
N GLY A 173 -4.81 -0.09 -13.17
CA GLY A 173 -3.97 0.54 -14.19
C GLY A 173 -2.46 0.27 -14.14
N ALA A 174 -1.88 -0.31 -13.07
CA ALA A 174 -0.47 -0.72 -13.10
C ALA A 174 -0.32 -2.07 -13.78
N LEU A 175 0.11 -2.05 -15.04
CA LEU A 175 0.74 -3.18 -15.71
C LEU A 175 2.09 -3.46 -15.04
N GLU A 176 2.10 -3.96 -13.80
CA GLU A 176 3.25 -4.70 -13.32
C GLU A 176 3.45 -5.90 -14.25
N THR A 177 4.71 -6.21 -14.56
CA THR A 177 5.08 -7.37 -15.37
C THR A 177 6.18 -8.12 -14.63
N TYR A 178 6.44 -9.36 -15.03
CA TYR A 178 7.50 -10.17 -14.43
C TYR A 178 8.83 -9.42 -14.45
N GLU A 179 9.16 -8.79 -15.58
CA GLU A 179 10.39 -8.02 -15.78
C GLU A 179 10.42 -6.75 -14.94
N ARG A 180 9.28 -6.08 -14.73
CA ARG A 180 9.21 -4.88 -13.86
C ARG A 180 9.49 -5.26 -12.41
N VAL A 181 8.86 -6.32 -11.91
CA VAL A 181 9.11 -6.83 -10.56
C VAL A 181 10.58 -7.24 -10.41
N GLN A 182 11.13 -7.98 -11.38
CA GLN A 182 12.53 -8.42 -11.35
C GLN A 182 13.53 -7.25 -11.40
N ARG A 183 13.20 -6.14 -12.07
CA ARG A 183 14.04 -4.92 -12.11
C ARG A 183 14.09 -4.17 -10.78
N ARG A 184 13.09 -4.35 -9.91
CA ARG A 184 13.09 -3.76 -8.56
C ARG A 184 14.02 -4.49 -7.59
N VAL A 185 14.52 -5.67 -7.98
CA VAL A 185 15.46 -6.45 -7.17
C VAL A 185 16.87 -5.89 -7.32
N MET A 186 17.51 -5.65 -6.19
CA MET A 186 18.70 -4.83 -6.06
C MET A 186 19.80 -5.57 -5.31
N SER A 187 21.05 -5.34 -5.73
CA SER A 187 22.20 -5.79 -4.97
C SER A 187 22.38 -4.94 -3.70
N ARG A 188 23.23 -5.39 -2.78
CA ARG A 188 23.70 -4.56 -1.66
C ARG A 188 24.17 -3.16 -2.12
N GLN A 189 24.95 -3.09 -3.20
CA GLN A 189 25.55 -1.84 -3.65
C GLN A 189 24.48 -0.86 -4.15
N ASP A 190 23.51 -1.40 -4.91
CA ASP A 190 22.41 -0.60 -5.44
C ASP A 190 21.49 -0.11 -4.32
N ILE A 191 21.18 -0.95 -3.33
CA ILE A 191 20.39 -0.54 -2.15
C ILE A 191 21.11 0.60 -1.43
N LEU A 192 22.42 0.48 -1.18
CA LEU A 192 23.17 1.52 -0.48
C LEU A 192 23.26 2.83 -1.29
N ALA A 193 23.31 2.75 -2.63
CA ALA A 193 23.40 3.90 -3.51
C ALA A 193 22.05 4.60 -3.70
N GLU A 194 20.97 3.84 -3.91
CA GLU A 194 19.65 4.35 -4.26
C GLU A 194 18.78 4.65 -3.04
N ALA A 195 18.81 3.81 -2.00
CA ALA A 195 17.74 3.80 -1.00
C ALA A 195 17.71 5.00 -0.05
N LEU A 196 18.52 6.03 -0.29
CA LEU A 196 18.71 7.20 0.58
C LEU A 196 18.83 6.82 2.06
N LEU A 197 19.28 5.59 2.33
CA LEU A 197 19.34 5.03 3.66
C LEU A 197 20.20 5.96 4.49
N SER A 198 19.65 6.37 5.63
CA SER A 198 20.39 7.07 6.66
C SER A 198 21.64 6.27 7.02
N ASP A 199 22.69 6.99 7.39
CA ASP A 199 23.93 6.36 7.85
C ASP A 199 23.68 5.40 9.03
N LEU A 200 22.62 5.66 9.82
CA LEU A 200 22.15 4.78 10.88
C LEU A 200 21.80 3.36 10.39
N ALA A 201 21.03 3.24 9.30
CA ALA A 201 20.68 1.94 8.74
C ALA A 201 21.90 1.23 8.15
N ARG A 202 22.79 1.99 7.50
CA ARG A 202 24.02 1.49 6.88
C ARG A 202 25.05 0.98 7.89
N ASP A 203 25.13 1.63 9.04
CA ASP A 203 26.09 1.33 10.11
C ASP A 203 25.59 0.22 11.02
N LYS A 204 24.27 0.07 11.19
CA LYS A 204 23.67 -0.99 12.00
C LYS A 204 23.55 -2.32 11.28
N TYR A 205 23.34 -2.34 9.97
CA TYR A 205 23.05 -3.57 9.25
C TYR A 205 24.02 -3.85 8.09
N GLU A 206 24.33 -5.13 7.93
CA GLU A 206 24.94 -5.67 6.73
C GLU A 206 23.82 -6.24 5.86
N MET A 207 23.74 -5.79 4.60
CA MET A 207 22.70 -6.19 3.65
C MET A 207 23.32 -7.05 2.56
N ALA A 208 22.60 -8.09 2.12
CA ALA A 208 23.04 -8.95 1.02
C ALA A 208 22.34 -8.58 -0.29
N GLY A 209 21.05 -8.24 -0.21
CA GLY A 209 20.21 -7.90 -1.34
C GLY A 209 18.78 -7.71 -0.87
N GLY A 210 17.91 -7.34 -1.80
CA GLY A 210 16.53 -7.02 -1.48
C GLY A 210 15.82 -6.47 -2.70
N TRP A 211 14.65 -5.88 -2.50
CA TRP A 211 13.94 -5.19 -3.56
C TRP A 211 13.12 -4.04 -3.02
N ARG A 212 12.82 -3.08 -3.89
CA ARG A 212 11.83 -2.04 -3.62
C ARG A 212 10.44 -2.64 -3.74
N CYS A 213 9.69 -2.70 -2.64
CA CYS A 213 8.34 -3.27 -2.60
C CYS A 213 7.24 -2.22 -2.69
N GLY A 214 7.52 -0.98 -2.28
CA GLY A 214 6.54 0.09 -2.18
C GLY A 214 7.10 1.49 -2.42
N THR A 215 6.21 2.47 -2.40
CA THR A 215 6.48 3.87 -2.76
C THR A 215 5.66 4.85 -1.92
N ALA A 216 6.22 6.03 -1.64
CA ALA A 216 5.49 7.23 -1.23
C ALA A 216 6.05 8.46 -1.98
N VAL A 217 5.40 9.61 -1.85
CA VAL A 217 5.72 10.90 -2.51
C VAL A 217 7.21 11.26 -2.46
N LYS A 218 7.93 10.87 -1.41
CA LYS A 218 9.38 11.09 -1.25
C LYS A 218 10.10 9.93 -0.56
N SER A 219 9.47 8.75 -0.56
CA SER A 219 9.91 7.60 0.24
C SER A 219 9.87 6.32 -0.58
N CYS A 220 10.73 5.39 -0.20
CA CYS A 220 10.75 4.05 -0.77
C CYS A 220 10.62 3.03 0.35
N VAL A 221 9.93 1.94 0.06
CA VAL A 221 9.88 0.78 0.97
C VAL A 221 10.65 -0.36 0.35
N TYR A 222 11.48 -0.99 1.17
CA TYR A 222 12.35 -2.08 0.79
C TYR A 222 12.12 -3.30 1.66
N VAL A 223 12.22 -4.47 1.05
CA VAL A 223 12.41 -5.74 1.76
C VAL A 223 13.86 -6.16 1.56
N VAL A 224 14.63 -6.28 2.64
CA VAL A 224 16.07 -6.52 2.58
C VAL A 224 16.48 -7.73 3.42
N TYR A 225 17.35 -8.55 2.86
CA TYR A 225 17.99 -9.63 3.59
C TYR A 225 19.25 -9.09 4.26
N SER A 226 19.26 -9.10 5.58
CA SER A 226 20.26 -8.40 6.38
C SER A 226 20.59 -9.12 7.67
N ARG A 227 21.70 -8.71 8.29
CA ARG A 227 22.06 -9.06 9.67
C ARG A 227 22.61 -7.83 10.39
N PRO A 228 22.51 -7.75 11.73
CA PRO A 228 23.19 -6.70 12.48
C PRO A 228 24.71 -6.73 12.26
N ARG A 229 25.32 -5.55 12.11
CA ARG A 229 26.78 -5.38 12.17
C ARG A 229 27.18 -5.41 13.63
N SER A 230 27.83 -6.49 14.04
CA SER A 230 28.38 -6.71 15.39
C SER A 230 29.17 -5.49 15.90
N THR A 231 28.49 -4.58 16.61
CA THR A 231 29.09 -3.50 17.40
C THR A 231 28.65 -3.60 18.85
N ASP A 232 27.40 -4.02 19.11
CA ASP A 232 26.91 -4.37 20.44
C ASP A 232 26.93 -5.88 20.71
N THR A 233 27.30 -6.24 21.95
CA THR A 233 27.50 -7.63 22.39
C THR A 233 26.23 -8.48 22.48
N GLU A 234 25.04 -7.85 22.52
CA GLU A 234 23.75 -8.56 22.58
C GLU A 234 23.29 -9.07 21.20
N ASP A 235 23.70 -8.41 20.10
CA ASP A 235 23.23 -8.73 18.74
C ASP A 235 24.14 -9.67 17.95
N LYS A 236 25.28 -10.10 18.53
CA LYS A 236 26.27 -10.97 17.84
C LYS A 236 25.72 -12.33 17.39
N ASN A 237 24.58 -12.75 17.93
CA ASN A 237 23.95 -14.03 17.61
C ASN A 237 22.76 -13.90 16.64
N GLN A 238 22.42 -12.69 16.19
CA GLN A 238 21.38 -12.53 15.18
C GLN A 238 21.94 -12.88 13.79
N GLY A 239 21.42 -13.97 13.21
CA GLY A 239 21.77 -14.41 11.87
C GLY A 239 21.19 -13.51 10.78
N TRP A 240 21.34 -13.96 9.52
CA TRP A 240 20.69 -13.33 8.39
C TRP A 240 19.17 -13.53 8.44
N SER A 241 18.42 -12.44 8.26
CA SER A 241 16.96 -12.43 8.24
C SER A 241 16.42 -11.38 7.28
N TRP A 242 15.17 -11.53 6.87
CA TRP A 242 14.45 -10.50 6.14
C TRP A 242 14.06 -9.36 7.09
N ARG A 243 14.10 -8.13 6.59
CA ARG A 243 13.66 -6.91 7.27
C ARG A 243 12.95 -6.00 6.30
N TYR A 244 12.05 -5.17 6.83
CA TYR A 244 11.32 -4.18 6.07
C TYR A 244 11.85 -2.80 6.43
N ILE A 245 12.11 -1.97 5.42
CA ILE A 245 12.65 -0.63 5.62
C ILE A 245 11.77 0.37 4.89
N ALA A 246 11.26 1.36 5.61
CA ALA A 246 10.61 2.52 5.04
C ALA A 246 11.54 3.73 5.17
N CYS A 247 12.06 4.22 4.04
CA CYS A 247 13.02 5.34 4.00
C CYS A 247 12.29 6.66 3.72
N PHE A 248 12.24 7.59 4.67
CA PHE A 248 11.58 8.91 4.51
C PHE A 248 12.57 10.07 4.30
N GLY A 249 13.76 9.78 3.79
CA GLY A 249 14.80 10.78 3.54
C GLY A 249 15.13 11.56 4.82
N GLY A 250 14.85 12.87 4.83
CA GLY A 250 15.18 13.76 5.94
C GLY A 250 14.49 13.44 7.27
N SER A 251 13.41 12.66 7.27
CA SER A 251 12.69 12.24 8.48
C SER A 251 13.22 10.95 9.10
N GLY A 252 14.23 10.33 8.49
CA GLY A 252 14.85 9.08 8.95
C GLY A 252 14.26 7.82 8.32
N ASP A 253 14.83 6.67 8.70
CA ASP A 253 14.39 5.35 8.26
C ASP A 253 13.73 4.58 9.39
N TYR A 254 12.67 3.86 9.07
CA TYR A 254 12.05 2.89 9.97
C TYR A 254 12.41 1.49 9.52
N ILE A 255 12.96 0.69 10.44
CA ILE A 255 13.39 -0.70 10.18
C ILE A 255 12.56 -1.62 11.05
N PHE A 256 11.94 -2.61 10.42
CA PHE A 256 11.08 -3.59 11.08
C PHE A 256 11.64 -5.00 10.85
N ASP A 257 11.64 -5.80 11.91
CA ASP A 257 12.09 -7.19 11.85
C ASP A 257 11.03 -8.13 11.25
N ASP A 258 9.76 -7.69 11.21
CA ASP A 258 8.65 -8.50 10.72
C ASP A 258 7.46 -7.66 10.20
N ILE A 259 6.54 -8.34 9.49
CA ILE A 259 5.35 -7.71 8.89
C ILE A 259 4.31 -7.26 9.93
N VAL A 260 4.29 -7.83 11.13
CA VAL A 260 3.34 -7.42 12.18
C VAL A 260 3.71 -6.02 12.69
N ALA A 261 5.00 -5.77 12.90
CA ALA A 261 5.51 -4.45 13.26
C ALA A 261 5.25 -3.42 12.16
N VAL A 262 5.35 -3.81 10.88
CA VAL A 262 4.95 -2.96 9.74
C VAL A 262 3.47 -2.60 9.82
N LEU A 263 2.59 -3.59 9.97
CA LEU A 263 1.15 -3.38 10.02
C LEU A 263 0.76 -2.47 11.19
N ASP A 264 1.38 -2.64 12.35
CA ASP A 264 1.13 -1.78 13.50
C ASP A 264 1.62 -0.35 13.29
N TRP A 265 2.80 -0.18 12.69
CA TRP A 265 3.33 1.13 12.36
C TRP A 265 2.48 1.86 11.29
N LEU A 266 2.01 1.15 10.26
CA LEU A 266 1.17 1.73 9.20
C LEU A 266 -0.14 2.32 9.73
N LYS A 267 -0.70 1.78 10.83
CA LYS A 267 -1.90 2.35 11.48
C LYS A 267 -1.70 3.78 11.95
N HIS A 268 -0.46 4.15 12.27
CA HIS A 268 -0.15 5.43 12.91
C HIS A 268 0.54 6.41 11.96
N LEU A 269 0.82 6.00 10.72
CA LEU A 269 1.46 6.85 9.73
C LEU A 269 0.44 7.80 9.10
N ASP A 270 0.56 9.09 9.44
CA ASP A 270 -0.17 10.25 8.86
C ASP A 270 -1.54 9.91 8.24
N GLY A 271 -2.56 9.78 9.11
CA GLY A 271 -3.95 9.67 8.67
C GLY A 271 -4.44 10.94 7.98
N PRO A 272 -5.47 10.87 7.12
CA PRO A 272 -6.11 12.08 6.61
C PRO A 272 -6.58 12.93 7.79
N ASP A 273 -6.28 14.23 7.76
CA ASP A 273 -6.91 15.17 8.69
C ASP A 273 -8.39 15.26 8.30
N GLU A 274 -9.24 14.54 9.03
CA GLU A 274 -10.68 14.49 8.82
C GLU A 274 -11.31 15.91 8.80
N GLN A 275 -10.66 16.89 9.44
CA GLN A 275 -11.13 18.29 9.49
C GLN A 275 -10.68 19.13 8.29
N ALA A 276 -9.70 18.66 7.53
CA ALA A 276 -9.18 19.33 6.34
C ALA A 276 -9.76 18.77 5.03
N ILE A 277 -10.73 17.86 5.13
CA ILE A 277 -11.45 17.32 3.97
C ILE A 277 -12.46 18.36 3.49
N GLU A 278 -12.13 19.01 2.39
CA GLU A 278 -13.00 19.97 1.70
C GLU A 278 -13.33 19.41 0.32
N VAL A 279 -14.62 19.40 -0.02
CA VAL A 279 -15.12 19.05 -1.36
C VAL A 279 -15.68 20.32 -1.96
N TYR A 280 -15.11 20.74 -3.08
CA TYR A 280 -15.57 21.92 -3.80
C TYR A 280 -16.36 21.51 -5.04
N ALA A 281 -17.47 22.20 -5.32
CA ALA A 281 -18.27 21.93 -6.50
C ALA A 281 -17.47 22.02 -7.81
N GLU A 282 -16.56 23.00 -7.90
CA GLU A 282 -15.67 23.15 -9.05
C GLU A 282 -14.78 21.92 -9.28
N ASP A 283 -14.31 21.25 -8.22
CA ASP A 283 -13.48 20.05 -8.35
C ASP A 283 -14.31 18.84 -8.82
N VAL A 284 -15.56 18.73 -8.36
CA VAL A 284 -16.48 17.65 -8.74
C VAL A 284 -16.83 17.72 -10.24
N PHE A 285 -16.99 18.92 -10.79
CA PHE A 285 -17.40 19.13 -12.18
C PHE A 285 -16.25 19.48 -13.15
N ALA A 286 -14.99 19.51 -12.66
CA ALA A 286 -13.80 19.70 -13.49
C ALA A 286 -13.18 18.39 -14.03
N VAL A 287 -13.79 17.24 -13.71
CA VAL A 287 -13.30 15.88 -14.05
C VAL A 287 -13.51 15.49 -15.51
#